data_AF-A0A429EXE1-F1
#
_entry.id   AF-A0A429EXE1-F1
#
_cell.length_a   1.000
_cell.length_b   1.000
_cell.length_c   1.000
_cell.angle_alpha   90.00
_cell.angle_beta   90.00
_cell.angle_gamma   90.00
#
_symmetry.space_group_name_H-M   'P 1'
#
loop_
_entity.id
_entity.type
_entity.pdbx_description
1 polymer ?
#
loop_
_entity_poly.entity_id
_entity_poly.type
_entity_poly.pdbx_seq_one_letter_code
_entity_poly.pdbx_strand_id
1 'polypeptide(L)'
;MSFLHGRRVRTRNEIMEAHGLGRSTLEKWYRERASNGHPEPAGKVGAQLAWDADAWDRWYAAREAPAVPSGLATRDDLAARHGLSRHRLKQLWADRAANGHPEPAHRAGKALYWDEAEWAAWYAALAERPPAEDPDDLVTLAEAARILGLAPTSVTVYAKRPPAGWPEPARTEPLAGGRVRRLYRRRDVRSYAARRAR
;
A
#
# COMPACT_ATOMS: atom_id res chain seq x y z
N MET A 1 26.40 -15.40 -27.07
CA MET A 1 25.51 -16.53 -26.75
C MET A 1 26.23 -17.80 -27.13
N SER A 2 26.50 -18.67 -26.15
CA SER A 2 27.37 -19.84 -26.31
C SER A 2 26.58 -21.15 -26.19
N PHE A 3 27.09 -22.21 -26.82
CA PHE A 3 26.50 -23.56 -26.75
C PHE A 3 27.55 -24.60 -26.40
N LEU A 4 27.16 -25.58 -25.59
CA LEU A 4 27.99 -26.74 -25.23
C LEU A 4 27.15 -28.00 -25.31
N HIS A 5 27.53 -28.95 -26.18
CA HIS A 5 26.79 -30.20 -26.42
C HIS A 5 25.28 -29.96 -26.69
N GLY A 6 24.95 -28.95 -27.49
CA GLY A 6 23.55 -28.59 -27.83
C GLY A 6 22.77 -27.87 -26.73
N ARG A 7 23.35 -27.66 -25.54
CA ARG A 7 22.73 -26.89 -24.46
C ARG A 7 23.20 -25.44 -24.47
N ARG A 8 22.30 -24.52 -24.11
CA ARG A 8 22.60 -23.09 -23.99
C ARG A 8 23.46 -22.87 -22.75
N VAL A 9 24.64 -22.29 -22.93
CA VAL A 9 25.55 -21.96 -21.83
C VAL A 9 25.92 -20.49 -21.85
N ARG A 10 26.34 -19.96 -20.70
CA ARG A 10 26.93 -18.64 -20.59
C ARG A 10 28.29 -18.72 -19.92
N THR A 11 29.27 -18.06 -20.52
CA THR A 11 30.55 -17.77 -19.89
C THR A 11 30.38 -16.68 -18.82
N ARG A 12 31.39 -16.50 -17.97
CA ARG A 12 31.37 -15.45 -16.95
C ARG A 12 31.17 -14.05 -17.58
N ASN A 13 31.80 -13.79 -18.72
CA ASN A 13 31.66 -12.51 -19.42
C ASN A 13 30.21 -12.29 -19.92
N GLU A 14 29.59 -13.32 -20.49
CA GLU A 14 28.19 -13.24 -20.94
C GLU A 14 27.21 -13.08 -19.77
N ILE A 15 27.52 -13.65 -18.59
CA ILE A 15 26.74 -13.41 -17.37
C ILE A 15 26.87 -11.96 -16.91
N MET A 16 28.08 -11.40 -16.93
CA MET A 16 28.31 -9.99 -16.58
C MET A 16 27.53 -9.06 -17.50
N GLU A 17 27.55 -9.33 -18.81
CA GLU A 17 26.83 -8.55 -19.81
C GLU A 17 25.30 -8.68 -19.65
N ALA A 18 24.79 -9.90 -19.47
CA ALA A 18 23.35 -10.14 -19.37
C ALA A 18 22.71 -9.56 -18.09
N HIS A 19 23.44 -9.54 -16.97
CA HIS A 19 22.90 -9.18 -15.65
C HIS A 19 23.52 -7.92 -15.04
N GLY A 20 24.43 -7.26 -15.76
CA GLY A 20 25.11 -6.05 -15.29
C GLY A 20 26.01 -6.27 -14.06
N LEU A 21 26.48 -7.51 -13.86
CA LEU A 21 27.20 -7.90 -12.65
C LEU A 21 28.72 -7.65 -12.76
N GLY A 22 29.31 -7.23 -11.65
CA GLY A 22 30.77 -7.09 -11.53
C GLY A 22 31.48 -8.45 -11.43
N ARG A 23 32.70 -8.52 -11.97
CA ARG A 23 33.53 -9.74 -11.93
C ARG A 23 33.80 -10.22 -10.50
N SER A 24 34.12 -9.30 -9.59
CA SER A 24 34.38 -9.60 -8.17
C SER A 24 33.18 -10.22 -7.47
N THR A 25 31.96 -9.80 -7.81
CA THR A 25 30.71 -10.39 -7.30
C THR A 25 30.56 -11.84 -7.74
N LEU A 26 30.77 -12.13 -9.03
CA LEU A 26 30.68 -13.49 -9.56
C LEU A 26 31.78 -14.40 -9.01
N GLU A 27 33.00 -13.89 -8.84
CA GLU A 27 34.10 -14.64 -8.23
C GLU A 27 33.82 -14.97 -6.76
N LYS A 28 33.27 -14.00 -6.01
CA LYS A 28 32.84 -14.24 -4.64
C LYS A 28 31.77 -15.34 -4.57
N TRP A 29 30.73 -15.24 -5.39
CA TRP A 29 29.66 -16.25 -5.41
C TRP A 29 30.17 -17.63 -5.80
N TYR A 30 31.08 -17.70 -6.77
CA TYR A 30 31.71 -18.98 -7.14
C TYR A 30 32.60 -19.55 -6.04
N ARG A 31 33.33 -18.71 -5.31
CA ARG A 31 34.14 -19.14 -4.15
C ARG A 31 33.26 -19.69 -3.03
N GLU A 32 32.11 -19.06 -2.81
CA GLU A 32 31.11 -19.42 -1.78
C GLU A 32 30.08 -20.45 -2.28
N ARG A 33 30.34 -21.11 -3.42
CA ARG A 33 29.36 -22.01 -4.07
C ARG A 33 28.86 -23.14 -3.17
N ALA A 34 29.71 -23.62 -2.26
CA ALA A 34 29.36 -24.67 -1.31
C ALA A 34 28.24 -24.25 -0.33
N SER A 35 28.07 -22.95 -0.08
CA SER A 35 27.08 -22.43 0.88
C SER A 35 25.95 -21.62 0.24
N ASN A 36 26.09 -21.19 -1.02
CA ASN A 36 25.08 -20.37 -1.71
C ASN A 36 24.35 -21.11 -2.84
N GLY A 37 24.65 -22.39 -3.07
CA GLY A 37 24.01 -23.21 -4.09
C GLY A 37 24.31 -22.79 -5.53
N HIS A 38 25.37 -22.01 -5.76
CA HIS A 38 25.78 -21.57 -7.09
C HIS A 38 25.96 -22.79 -8.01
N PRO A 39 25.43 -22.76 -9.25
CA PRO A 39 25.51 -23.90 -10.16
C PRO A 39 26.96 -24.30 -10.45
N GLU A 40 27.19 -25.61 -10.53
CA GLU A 40 28.47 -26.13 -11.01
C GLU A 40 28.65 -25.81 -12.51
N PRO A 41 29.89 -25.58 -12.97
CA PRO A 41 30.15 -25.31 -14.37
C PRO A 41 29.80 -26.51 -15.24
N ALA A 42 29.09 -26.26 -16.34
CA ALA A 42 28.72 -27.28 -17.32
C ALA A 42 29.91 -27.74 -18.19
N GLY A 43 30.98 -26.94 -18.22
CA GLY A 43 32.21 -27.24 -18.93
C GLY A 43 33.00 -25.98 -19.27
N LYS A 44 33.75 -26.03 -20.38
CA LYS A 44 34.51 -24.89 -20.89
C LYS A 44 34.08 -24.52 -22.31
N VAL A 45 34.02 -23.23 -22.60
CA VAL A 45 33.92 -22.68 -23.96
C VAL A 45 35.23 -21.93 -24.21
N GLY A 46 36.09 -22.50 -25.06
CA GLY A 46 37.49 -22.08 -25.16
C GLY A 46 38.23 -22.26 -23.83
N ALA A 47 38.89 -21.21 -23.34
CA ALA A 47 39.59 -21.21 -22.06
C ALA A 47 38.68 -20.88 -20.85
N GLN A 48 37.44 -20.47 -21.08
CA GLN A 48 36.55 -19.96 -20.03
C GLN A 48 35.60 -21.04 -19.53
N LEU A 49 35.36 -21.07 -18.22
CA LEU A 49 34.26 -21.86 -17.65
C LEU A 49 32.93 -21.32 -18.15
N ALA A 50 32.01 -22.24 -18.42
CA ALA A 50 30.65 -21.95 -18.84
C ALA A 50 29.64 -22.68 -17.95
N TRP A 51 28.53 -22.01 -17.66
CA TRP A 51 27.42 -22.53 -16.88
C TRP A 51 26.22 -22.76 -17.80
N ASP A 52 25.42 -23.77 -17.50
CA ASP A 52 24.11 -23.94 -18.13
C ASP A 52 23.28 -22.68 -17.88
N ALA A 53 22.78 -22.08 -18.97
CA ALA A 53 22.16 -20.76 -18.89
C ALA A 53 20.85 -20.79 -18.10
N ASP A 54 20.08 -21.87 -18.20
CA ASP A 54 18.77 -21.99 -17.54
C ASP A 54 18.93 -22.35 -16.07
N ALA A 55 19.94 -23.16 -15.72
CA ALA A 55 20.31 -23.38 -14.33
C ALA A 55 20.83 -22.10 -13.66
N TRP A 56 21.67 -21.34 -14.36
CA TRP A 56 22.21 -20.09 -13.85
C TRP A 56 21.13 -19.02 -13.66
N ASP A 57 20.27 -18.82 -14.66
CA ASP A 57 19.18 -17.86 -14.59
C ASP A 57 18.18 -18.21 -13.46
N ARG A 58 17.84 -19.49 -13.28
CA ARG A 58 16.98 -19.93 -12.16
C ARG A 58 17.63 -19.68 -10.81
N TRP A 59 18.90 -20.03 -10.65
CA TRP A 59 19.62 -19.79 -9.39
C TRP A 59 19.70 -18.29 -9.09
N TYR A 60 20.04 -17.47 -10.08
CA TYR A 60 20.14 -16.02 -9.92
C TYR A 60 18.79 -15.40 -9.55
N ALA A 61 17.71 -15.79 -10.24
CA ALA A 61 16.35 -15.35 -9.92
C ALA A 61 15.93 -15.77 -8.50
N ALA A 62 16.26 -17.00 -8.07
CA ALA A 62 15.98 -17.46 -6.71
C ALA A 62 16.80 -16.74 -5.63
N ARG A 63 17.99 -16.23 -6.00
CA ARG A 63 18.87 -15.47 -5.11
C ARG A 63 18.48 -14.00 -4.99
N GLU A 64 17.93 -13.42 -6.06
CA GLU A 64 17.37 -12.07 -6.12
C GLU A 64 15.95 -12.02 -5.54
N ALA A 65 15.20 -13.12 -5.63
CA ALA A 65 13.98 -13.29 -4.87
C ALA A 65 14.36 -13.32 -3.38
N PRO A 66 13.92 -12.35 -2.56
CA PRO A 66 14.01 -12.54 -1.12
C PRO A 66 13.28 -13.85 -0.81
N ALA A 67 13.85 -14.69 0.06
CA ALA A 67 13.18 -15.86 0.57
C ALA A 67 11.99 -15.40 1.41
N VAL A 68 10.91 -15.01 0.73
CA VAL A 68 9.66 -14.56 1.31
C VAL A 68 8.83 -15.83 1.48
N PRO A 69 8.55 -16.24 2.72
CA PRO A 69 7.61 -17.32 2.98
C PRO A 69 6.32 -17.13 2.17
N SER A 70 5.82 -18.21 1.58
CA SER A 70 4.53 -18.20 0.89
C SER A 70 3.43 -17.64 1.80
N GLY A 71 2.58 -16.75 1.28
CA GLY A 71 1.53 -16.07 2.04
C GLY A 71 1.92 -14.68 2.55
N LEU A 72 3.19 -14.29 2.42
CA LEU A 72 3.64 -12.94 2.75
C LEU A 72 3.68 -12.04 1.51
N ALA A 73 3.20 -10.81 1.67
CA ALA A 73 3.09 -9.82 0.61
C ALA A 73 3.82 -8.52 1.00
N THR A 74 4.49 -7.88 0.03
CA THR A 74 4.98 -6.51 0.22
C THR A 74 3.83 -5.50 0.14
N ARG A 75 4.08 -4.25 0.51
CA ARG A 75 3.11 -3.16 0.30
C ARG A 75 2.69 -2.99 -1.15
N ASP A 76 3.63 -3.10 -2.09
CA ASP A 76 3.31 -2.96 -3.51
C ASP A 76 2.49 -4.16 -4.01
N ASP A 77 2.72 -5.37 -3.50
CA ASP A 77 1.90 -6.55 -3.81
C ASP A 77 0.46 -6.37 -3.28
N LEU A 78 0.29 -5.92 -2.03
CA LEU A 78 -1.03 -5.61 -1.46
C LEU A 78 -1.74 -4.52 -2.27
N ALA A 79 -1.00 -3.50 -2.74
CA ALA A 79 -1.54 -2.44 -3.59
C ALA A 79 -2.11 -3.01 -4.89
N ALA A 80 -1.34 -3.85 -5.57
CA ALA A 80 -1.73 -4.44 -6.84
C ALA A 80 -2.92 -5.40 -6.69
N ARG A 81 -2.91 -6.25 -5.65
CA ARG A 81 -3.95 -7.28 -5.43
C ARG A 81 -5.29 -6.69 -4.99
N HIS A 82 -5.27 -5.63 -4.19
CA HIS A 82 -6.50 -4.98 -3.68
C HIS A 82 -6.88 -3.71 -4.45
N GLY A 83 -6.20 -3.39 -5.55
CA GLY A 83 -6.51 -2.21 -6.39
C GLY A 83 -6.31 -0.87 -5.67
N LEU A 84 -5.35 -0.80 -4.75
CA LEU A 84 -5.14 0.38 -3.90
C LEU A 84 -4.06 1.30 -4.44
N SER A 85 -4.29 2.61 -4.28
CA SER A 85 -3.24 3.59 -4.54
C SER A 85 -2.16 3.55 -3.44
N ARG A 86 -0.92 3.82 -3.82
CA ARG A 86 0.19 3.98 -2.86
C ARG A 86 -0.09 5.05 -1.81
N HIS A 87 -0.80 6.11 -2.17
CA HIS A 87 -1.23 7.14 -1.23
C HIS A 87 -2.15 6.58 -0.15
N ARG A 88 -3.13 5.75 -0.53
CA ARG A 88 -4.04 5.11 0.41
C ARG A 88 -3.30 4.21 1.39
N LEU A 89 -2.37 3.37 0.92
CA LEU A 89 -1.55 2.53 1.79
C LEU A 89 -0.68 3.36 2.76
N LYS A 90 -0.13 4.49 2.30
CA LYS A 90 0.62 5.40 3.17
C LYS A 90 -0.25 5.97 4.29
N GLN A 91 -1.48 6.38 3.99
CA GLN A 91 -2.44 6.85 5.01
C GLN A 91 -2.79 5.74 6.00
N LEU A 92 -3.16 4.56 5.51
CA LEU A 92 -3.50 3.41 6.36
C LEU A 92 -2.36 3.05 7.32
N TRP A 93 -1.10 3.13 6.86
CA TRP A 93 0.06 2.90 7.70
C TRP A 93 0.33 4.03 8.71
N ALA A 94 0.10 5.29 8.31
CA ALA A 94 0.25 6.43 9.21
C ALA A 94 -0.76 6.36 10.36
N ASP A 95 -1.98 5.95 10.05
CA ASP A 95 -3.10 5.86 10.99
C ASP A 95 -3.15 4.51 11.73
N ARG A 96 -2.09 3.68 11.64
CA ARG A 96 -2.08 2.30 12.16
C ARG A 96 -2.49 2.16 13.62
N ALA A 97 -2.14 3.14 14.44
CA ALA A 97 -2.49 3.16 15.86
C ALA A 97 -4.01 3.33 16.10
N ALA A 98 -4.72 3.97 15.17
CA ALA A 98 -6.16 4.26 15.28
C ALA A 98 -7.02 3.27 14.50
N ASN A 99 -6.49 2.67 13.42
CA ASN A 99 -7.27 1.79 12.53
C ASN A 99 -7.01 0.29 12.76
N GLY A 100 -6.08 -0.07 13.67
CA GLY A 100 -5.76 -1.47 13.97
C GLY A 100 -5.06 -2.19 12.83
N HIS A 101 -4.29 -1.47 12.00
CA HIS A 101 -3.54 -2.05 10.89
C HIS A 101 -2.61 -3.18 11.37
N PRO A 102 -2.58 -4.34 10.69
CA PRO A 102 -1.72 -5.46 11.05
C PRO A 102 -0.23 -5.07 11.08
N GLU A 103 0.50 -5.62 12.03
CA GLU A 103 1.95 -5.46 12.09
C GLU A 103 2.62 -6.29 10.98
N PRO A 104 3.83 -5.90 10.51
CA PRO A 104 4.56 -6.70 9.53
C PRO A 104 4.94 -8.07 10.10
N ALA A 105 4.53 -9.14 9.42
CA ALA A 105 4.85 -10.52 9.78
C ALA A 105 6.34 -10.87 9.54
N HIS A 106 7.01 -10.18 8.61
CA HIS A 106 8.43 -10.41 8.34
C HIS A 106 9.17 -9.16 7.85
N ARG A 107 10.49 -9.15 8.04
CA ARG A 107 11.39 -8.11 7.54
C ARG A 107 12.63 -8.74 6.89
N ALA A 108 12.82 -8.48 5.60
CA ALA A 108 14.03 -8.81 4.88
C ALA A 108 14.77 -7.52 4.50
N GLY A 109 15.84 -7.19 5.23
CA GLY A 109 16.57 -5.93 5.08
C GLY A 109 15.71 -4.70 5.38
N LYS A 110 15.42 -3.90 4.34
CA LYS A 110 14.53 -2.72 4.42
C LYS A 110 13.09 -3.03 4.01
N ALA A 111 12.84 -4.17 3.38
CA ALA A 111 11.51 -4.56 2.96
C ALA A 111 10.73 -5.12 4.15
N LEU A 112 9.47 -4.69 4.26
CA LEU A 112 8.51 -5.20 5.22
C LEU A 112 7.49 -6.05 4.47
N TYR A 113 7.06 -7.12 5.11
CA TYR A 113 6.11 -8.07 4.57
C TYR A 113 4.99 -8.28 5.57
N TRP A 114 3.78 -8.38 5.06
CA TRP A 114 2.57 -8.66 5.84
C TRP A 114 2.04 -10.03 5.46
N ASP A 115 1.39 -10.70 6.42
CA ASP A 115 0.53 -11.83 6.10
C ASP A 115 -0.63 -11.32 5.24
N GLU A 116 -0.75 -11.86 4.04
CA GLU A 116 -1.74 -11.41 3.08
C GLU A 116 -3.17 -11.68 3.56
N ALA A 117 -3.41 -12.85 4.15
CA ALA A 117 -4.75 -13.24 4.58
C ALA A 117 -5.22 -12.39 5.76
N GLU A 118 -4.34 -12.16 6.73
CA GLU A 118 -4.59 -11.25 7.85
C GLU A 118 -4.86 -9.83 7.36
N TRP A 119 -4.01 -9.33 6.46
CA TRP A 119 -4.14 -7.97 5.93
C TRP A 119 -5.44 -7.79 5.14
N ALA A 120 -5.80 -8.75 4.28
CA ALA A 120 -7.02 -8.72 3.49
C ALA A 120 -8.27 -8.76 4.38
N ALA A 121 -8.29 -9.62 5.39
CA ALA A 121 -9.40 -9.72 6.34
C ALA A 121 -9.59 -8.41 7.12
N TRP A 122 -8.50 -7.82 7.61
CA TRP A 122 -8.53 -6.51 8.25
C TRP A 122 -9.04 -5.41 7.31
N TYR A 123 -8.55 -5.39 6.06
CA TYR A 123 -8.92 -4.35 5.11
C TYR A 123 -10.41 -4.41 4.72
N ALA A 124 -10.95 -5.62 4.57
CA ALA A 124 -12.38 -5.84 4.35
C ALA A 124 -13.21 -5.34 5.55
N ALA A 125 -12.81 -5.70 6.77
CA ALA A 125 -13.47 -5.22 7.99
C ALA A 125 -13.39 -3.69 8.16
N LEU A 126 -12.29 -3.07 7.73
CA LEU A 126 -12.13 -1.62 7.75
C LEU A 126 -13.09 -0.92 6.77
N ALA A 127 -13.40 -1.54 5.63
CA ALA A 127 -14.39 -1.01 4.68
C ALA A 127 -15.83 -1.12 5.20
N GLU A 128 -16.13 -2.17 5.98
CA GLU A 128 -17.44 -2.38 6.60
C GLU A 128 -17.64 -1.53 7.86
N ARG A 129 -16.57 -1.08 8.51
CA ARG A 129 -16.67 -0.20 9.68
C ARG A 129 -16.96 1.23 9.22
N PRO A 130 -18.17 1.78 9.45
CA PRO A 130 -18.39 3.20 9.22
C PRO A 130 -17.36 3.98 10.07
N PRO A 131 -16.77 5.06 9.53
CA PRO A 131 -15.85 5.88 10.30
C PRO A 131 -16.52 6.24 11.62
N ALA A 132 -15.81 6.03 12.75
CA ALA A 132 -16.32 6.38 14.06
C ALA A 132 -16.64 7.88 14.02
N GLU A 133 -17.94 8.21 14.01
CA GLU A 133 -18.38 9.60 13.94
C GLU A 133 -18.17 10.25 15.31
N ASP A 134 -17.17 11.12 15.44
CA ASP A 134 -16.97 11.89 16.66
C ASP A 134 -18.15 12.87 16.81
N PRO A 135 -18.86 12.90 17.96
CA PRO A 135 -19.89 13.90 18.22
C PRO A 135 -19.38 15.35 18.08
N ASP A 136 -18.10 15.61 18.30
CA ASP A 136 -17.48 16.92 18.18
C ASP A 136 -16.93 17.25 16.79
N ASP A 137 -17.03 16.33 15.83
CA ASP A 137 -16.63 16.58 14.44
C ASP A 137 -17.33 17.82 13.87
N LEU A 138 -16.53 18.66 13.22
CA LEU A 138 -17.01 19.82 12.48
C LEU A 138 -17.55 19.38 11.11
N VAL A 139 -18.86 19.43 10.96
CA VAL A 139 -19.57 19.05 9.75
C VAL A 139 -19.97 20.28 8.92
N THR A 140 -19.88 20.13 7.60
CA THR A 140 -20.39 21.10 6.64
C THR A 140 -21.93 21.11 6.65
N LEU A 141 -22.49 22.16 6.06
CA LEU A 141 -23.94 22.26 5.86
C LEU A 141 -24.51 21.07 5.06
N ALA A 142 -23.77 20.57 4.06
CA ALA A 142 -24.16 19.41 3.25
C ALA A 142 -24.16 18.10 4.04
N GLU A 143 -23.19 17.93 4.95
CA GLU A 143 -23.18 16.82 5.91
C GLU A 143 -24.31 16.93 6.92
N ALA A 144 -24.62 18.15 7.39
CA ALA A 144 -25.75 18.39 8.26
C ALA A 144 -27.09 18.03 7.59
N ALA A 145 -27.27 18.33 6.29
CA ALA A 145 -28.44 17.85 5.53
C ALA A 145 -28.59 16.33 5.58
N ARG A 146 -27.50 15.59 5.38
CA ARG A 146 -27.49 14.13 5.44
C ARG A 146 -27.91 13.63 6.82
N ILE A 147 -27.39 14.24 7.89
CA ILE A 147 -27.77 13.91 9.28
C ILE A 147 -29.27 14.14 9.54
N LEU A 148 -29.85 15.17 8.91
CA LEU A 148 -31.27 15.54 9.08
C LEU A 148 -32.22 14.82 8.13
N GLY A 149 -31.72 13.97 7.23
CA GLY A 149 -32.51 13.34 6.17
C GLY A 149 -33.10 14.34 5.16
N LEU A 150 -32.45 15.50 4.98
CA LEU A 150 -32.91 16.57 4.08
C LEU A 150 -32.21 16.51 2.72
N ALA A 151 -32.91 16.96 1.68
CA ALA A 151 -32.30 17.18 0.38
C ALA A 151 -31.19 18.26 0.49
N PRO A 152 -30.04 18.10 -0.19
CA PRO A 152 -28.93 19.05 -0.12
C PRO A 152 -29.33 20.49 -0.47
N THR A 153 -30.31 20.68 -1.36
CA THR A 153 -30.82 22.01 -1.74
C THR A 153 -31.55 22.70 -0.60
N SER A 154 -32.31 21.98 0.22
CA SER A 154 -33.11 22.52 1.32
C SER A 154 -32.26 23.14 2.43
N VAL A 155 -31.10 22.55 2.73
CA VAL A 155 -30.24 23.04 3.83
C VAL A 155 -29.46 24.30 3.45
N THR A 156 -29.19 24.55 2.17
CA THR A 156 -28.41 25.72 1.73
C THR A 156 -29.01 27.07 2.15
N VAL A 157 -30.34 27.12 2.33
CA VAL A 157 -31.05 28.31 2.79
C VAL A 157 -30.73 28.63 4.25
N TYR A 158 -30.37 27.63 5.07
CA TYR A 158 -30.15 27.80 6.51
C TYR A 158 -28.93 28.69 6.81
N ALA A 159 -27.98 28.79 5.89
CA ALA A 159 -26.86 29.71 6.00
C ALA A 159 -27.29 31.19 6.00
N LYS A 160 -28.45 31.51 5.39
CA LYS A 160 -28.99 32.88 5.31
C LYS A 160 -30.24 33.07 6.18
N ARG A 161 -31.06 32.04 6.31
CA ARG A 161 -32.34 32.04 7.05
C ARG A 161 -32.44 30.74 7.85
N PRO A 162 -31.71 30.63 8.98
CA PRO A 162 -31.75 29.44 9.80
C PRO A 162 -33.15 29.28 10.42
N PRO A 163 -33.69 28.05 10.47
CA PRO A 163 -34.94 27.79 11.19
C PRO A 163 -34.74 27.98 12.71
N ALA A 164 -35.84 28.15 13.43
CA ALA A 164 -35.80 28.30 14.89
C ALA A 164 -35.04 27.14 15.56
N GLY A 165 -34.10 27.47 16.44
CA GLY A 165 -33.31 26.49 17.20
C GLY A 165 -32.17 25.81 16.43
N TRP A 166 -31.92 26.21 15.18
CA TRP A 166 -30.73 25.80 14.43
C TRP A 166 -29.46 26.25 15.16
N PRO A 167 -28.42 25.39 15.27
CA PRO A 167 -27.20 25.76 15.98
C PRO A 167 -26.40 26.83 15.25
N GLU A 168 -25.69 27.64 16.02
CA GLU A 168 -24.66 28.55 15.51
C GLU A 168 -23.47 27.75 14.96
N PRO A 169 -22.79 28.24 13.91
CA PRO A 169 -21.60 27.58 13.39
C PRO A 169 -20.47 27.64 14.42
N ALA A 170 -19.86 26.50 14.71
CA ALA A 170 -18.71 26.40 15.59
C ALA A 170 -17.43 26.96 14.94
N ARG A 171 -17.37 26.98 13.60
CA ARG A 171 -16.28 27.61 12.85
C ARG A 171 -16.78 28.17 11.53
N THR A 172 -16.21 29.30 11.12
CA THR A 172 -16.41 29.89 9.80
C THR A 172 -15.08 30.03 9.08
N GLU A 173 -15.07 29.71 7.79
CA GLU A 173 -13.86 29.77 6.96
C GLU A 173 -14.15 30.60 5.71
N PRO A 174 -13.34 31.63 5.41
CA PRO A 174 -13.46 32.37 4.16
C PRO A 174 -13.01 31.48 3.00
N LEU A 175 -13.75 31.54 1.90
CA LEU A 175 -13.48 30.86 0.64
C LEU A 175 -13.24 31.89 -0.47
N ALA A 176 -12.62 31.43 -1.57
CA ALA A 176 -12.45 32.24 -2.76
C ALA A 176 -13.79 32.78 -3.29
N GLY A 177 -13.77 34.05 -3.70
CA GLY A 177 -14.93 34.77 -4.23
C GLY A 177 -15.89 35.29 -3.16
N GLY A 178 -15.40 35.62 -1.96
CA GLY A 178 -16.22 36.21 -0.88
C GLY A 178 -17.22 35.25 -0.23
N ARG A 179 -17.11 33.95 -0.52
CA ARG A 179 -17.97 32.92 0.06
C ARG A 179 -17.48 32.56 1.47
N VAL A 180 -18.39 32.12 2.34
CA VAL A 180 -18.05 31.67 3.69
C VAL A 180 -18.55 30.24 3.87
N ARG A 181 -17.65 29.34 4.24
CA ARG A 181 -17.99 27.98 4.70
C ARG A 181 -18.31 28.05 6.18
N ARG A 182 -19.45 27.49 6.57
CA ARG A 182 -19.87 27.34 7.96
C ARG A 182 -19.76 25.87 8.34
N LEU A 183 -19.12 25.62 9.48
CA LEU A 183 -18.94 24.30 10.05
C LEU A 183 -19.67 24.26 11.40
N TYR A 184 -20.42 23.18 11.62
CA TYR A 184 -21.26 22.97 12.79
C TYR A 184 -20.75 21.75 13.54
N ARG A 185 -20.90 21.68 14.86
CA ARG A 185 -20.59 20.43 15.57
C ARG A 185 -21.65 19.39 15.25
N ARG A 186 -21.24 18.17 14.97
CA ARG A 186 -22.16 17.05 14.68
C ARG A 186 -23.17 16.84 15.81
N ARG A 187 -22.76 16.95 17.08
CA ARG A 187 -23.65 16.82 18.26
C ARG A 187 -24.77 17.87 18.28
N ASP A 188 -24.50 19.09 17.83
CA ASP A 188 -25.48 20.18 17.88
C ASP A 188 -26.53 19.98 16.77
N VAL A 189 -26.10 19.53 15.59
CA VAL A 189 -26.99 19.15 14.49
C VAL A 189 -27.88 17.96 14.88
N ARG A 190 -27.32 16.93 15.52
CA ARG A 190 -28.09 15.78 16.03
C ARG A 190 -29.08 16.19 17.13
N SER A 191 -28.67 17.06 18.04
CA SER A 191 -29.54 17.59 19.10
C SER A 191 -30.69 18.43 18.52
N TYR A 192 -30.43 19.18 17.44
CA TYR A 192 -31.48 19.85 16.68
C TYR A 192 -32.44 18.84 16.01
N ALA A 193 -31.90 17.80 15.37
CA ALA A 193 -32.71 16.74 14.74
C ALA A 193 -33.65 16.06 15.75
N ALA A 194 -33.12 15.70 16.93
CA ALA A 194 -33.88 15.06 18.00
C ALA A 194 -35.00 15.96 18.57
N ARG A 195 -34.77 17.28 18.62
CA ARG A 195 -35.80 18.26 19.04
C ARG A 195 -36.88 18.45 17.99
N ARG A 196 -36.54 18.35 16.70
CA ARG A 196 -37.49 18.48 15.58
C ARG A 196 -38.41 17.26 15.40
N ALA A 197 -37.96 16.09 15.86
CA ALA A 197 -38.73 14.84 15.77
C ALA A 197 -39.73 14.65 16.92
N ARG A 198 -39.76 15.56 17.90
CA ARG A 198 -40.73 15.60 19.00
C ARG A 198 -41.83 16.61 18.67
#